data_AF-A0A847VCF2-F1
#
_entry.id   AF-A0A847VCF2-F1
#
_cell.length_a   1.000
_cell.length_b   1.000
_cell.length_c   1.000
_cell.angle_alpha   90.00
_cell.angle_beta   90.00
_cell.angle_gamma   90.00
#
_symmetry.space_group_name_H-M   'P 1'
#
loop_
_entity.id
_entity.type
_entity.pdbx_description
1 polymer ?
#
loop_
_entity_poly.entity_id
_entity_poly.type
_entity_poly.pdbx_seq_one_letter_code
_entity_poly.pdbx_strand_id
1 'polypeptide(L)'
;MDILGQMNVIKIDPMFNLESVFKFASILILLAALFYAFLLVLRVKIVIDTVQSDANPTMKALAYANLLISIVISVLGTIIIVFI
;
A
#
# COMPACT_ATOMS: atom_id res chain seq x y z
N MET A 1 -47.11 18.35 -16.46
CA MET A 1 -45.94 19.20 -16.77
C MET A 1 -45.36 19.62 -15.43
N ASP A 2 -44.27 19.09 -14.87
CA ASP A 2 -43.20 18.24 -15.40
C ASP A 2 -42.54 17.48 -14.22
N ILE A 3 -42.98 16.24 -13.97
CA ILE A 3 -42.19 15.31 -13.14
C ILE A 3 -40.93 14.87 -13.92
N LEU A 4 -41.02 14.87 -15.26
CA LEU A 4 -39.92 14.63 -16.19
C LEU A 4 -38.83 15.71 -16.12
N GLY A 5 -39.18 16.96 -15.76
CA GLY A 5 -38.22 18.05 -15.56
C GLY A 5 -37.42 17.94 -14.28
N GLN A 6 -37.96 17.27 -13.25
CA GLN A 6 -37.26 17.00 -11.98
C GLN A 6 -36.41 15.72 -12.03
N MET A 7 -36.67 14.80 -12.95
CA MET A 7 -35.78 13.65 -13.19
C MET A 7 -34.48 14.03 -13.91
N ASN A 8 -34.46 15.15 -14.64
CA ASN A 8 -33.27 15.67 -15.33
C ASN A 8 -32.30 16.45 -14.41
N VAL A 9 -32.62 16.58 -13.11
CA VAL A 9 -31.75 17.25 -12.11
C VAL A 9 -31.10 16.28 -11.12
N ILE A 10 -31.15 14.97 -11.38
CA ILE A 10 -30.09 14.08 -10.85
C ILE A 10 -28.83 14.38 -11.67
N LYS A 11 -28.20 15.52 -11.37
CA LYS A 11 -26.80 15.76 -11.65
C LYS A 11 -26.05 14.71 -10.84
N ILE A 12 -25.88 13.52 -11.40
CA ILE A 12 -24.73 12.70 -11.04
C ILE A 12 -23.56 13.56 -11.49
N ASP A 13 -23.02 14.39 -10.61
CA ASP A 13 -21.80 15.13 -10.87
C ASP A 13 -20.76 14.08 -11.28
N PRO A 14 -20.41 13.95 -12.57
CA PRO A 14 -19.47 12.94 -13.01
C PRO A 14 -18.04 13.42 -12.74
N MET A 15 -17.89 14.31 -11.77
CA MET A 15 -16.63 14.73 -11.20
C MET A 15 -16.22 13.66 -10.20
N PHE A 16 -16.08 12.44 -10.69
CA PHE A 16 -15.19 11.46 -10.09
C PHE A 16 -13.84 12.16 -9.99
N ASN A 17 -13.50 12.64 -8.79
CA ASN A 17 -12.23 13.29 -8.52
C ASN A 17 -11.16 12.22 -8.74
N LEU A 18 -10.67 12.11 -9.98
CA LEU A 18 -9.68 11.14 -10.42
C LEU A 18 -8.43 11.23 -9.52
N GLU A 19 -8.11 12.46 -9.09
CA GLU A 19 -7.11 12.77 -8.08
C GLU A 19 -7.37 12.03 -6.75
N SER A 20 -8.59 12.09 -6.21
CA SER A 20 -8.95 11.42 -4.96
C SER A 20 -8.89 9.89 -5.09
N VAL A 21 -9.31 9.34 -6.23
CA VAL A 21 -9.25 7.90 -6.49
C VAL A 21 -7.79 7.45 -6.61
N PHE A 22 -6.96 8.23 -7.30
CA PHE A 22 -5.54 7.94 -7.46
C PHE A 22 -4.81 7.99 -6.11
N LYS A 23 -5.01 9.04 -5.30
CA LYS A 23 -4.46 9.15 -3.95
C LYS A 23 -4.83 7.95 -3.08
N PHE A 24 -6.10 7.55 -3.09
CA PHE A 24 -6.57 6.39 -2.33
C PHE A 24 -5.91 5.09 -2.80
N ALA A 25 -5.87 4.83 -4.11
CA ALA A 25 -5.23 3.64 -4.68
C ALA A 25 -3.73 3.59 -4.34
N SER A 26 -3.02 4.72 -4.42
CA SER A 26 -1.60 4.82 -4.07
C SER A 26 -1.32 4.49 -2.61
N ILE A 27 -2.14 5.00 -1.68
CA ILE A 27 -2.04 4.67 -0.24
C ILE A 27 -2.26 3.17 -0.01
N LEU A 28 -3.21 2.57 -0.73
CA LEU A 28 -3.50 1.14 -0.64
C LEU A 28 -2.32 0.29 -1.11
N ILE A 29 -1.67 0.69 -2.20
CA ILE A 29 -0.45 0.03 -2.72
C ILE A 29 0.70 0.14 -1.71
N LEU A 30 0.89 1.32 -1.10
CA LEU A 30 1.89 1.53 -0.06
C LEU A 30 1.66 0.61 1.15
N LEU A 31 0.40 0.52 1.60
CA LEU A 31 0.05 -0.36 2.70
C LEU A 31 0.29 -1.83 2.37
N ALA A 32 -0.06 -2.26 1.16
CA ALA A 32 0.19 -3.62 0.69
C ALA A 32 1.70 -3.92 0.59
N ALA A 33 2.51 -2.97 0.13
CA ALA A 33 3.96 -3.11 0.07
C ALA A 33 4.59 -3.23 1.47
N LEU A 34 4.13 -2.42 2.43
CA LEU A 34 4.58 -2.51 3.82
C LEU A 34 4.21 -3.87 4.44
N PHE A 35 2.98 -4.32 4.19
CA PHE A 35 2.50 -5.62 4.66
C PHE A 35 3.29 -6.77 4.03
N TYR A 36 3.58 -6.69 2.73
CA TYR A 36 4.43 -7.67 2.05
C TYR A 36 5.83 -7.73 2.66
N ALA A 37 6.46 -6.58 2.90
CA ALA A 37 7.78 -6.52 3.53
C ALA A 37 7.78 -7.15 4.92
N PHE A 38 6.71 -6.95 5.70
CA PHE A 38 6.52 -7.59 6.99
C PHE A 38 6.37 -9.11 6.88
N LEU A 39 5.53 -9.59 5.96
CA LEU A 39 5.38 -11.02 5.70
C LEU A 39 6.68 -11.68 5.23
N LEU A 40 7.50 -10.98 4.45
CA LEU A 40 8.82 -11.45 4.04
C LEU A 40 9.71 -11.73 5.25
N VAL A 41 9.74 -10.82 6.24
CA VAL A 41 10.49 -11.01 7.48
C VAL A 41 9.98 -12.23 8.25
N LEU A 42 8.66 -12.38 8.38
CA LEU A 42 8.07 -13.55 9.04
C LEU A 42 8.43 -14.85 8.33
N ARG A 43 8.32 -14.89 6.99
CA ARG A 43 8.68 -16.05 6.19
C ARG A 43 10.14 -16.44 6.40
N VAL A 44 11.05 -15.46 6.32
CA VAL A 44 12.47 -15.70 6.55
C VAL A 44 12.70 -16.19 7.97
N LYS A 45 12.05 -15.61 8.98
CA LYS A 45 12.19 -16.08 10.36
C LYS A 45 11.71 -17.53 10.52
N ILE A 46 10.54 -17.87 10.01
CA ILE A 46 9.97 -19.23 10.08
C ILE A 46 10.89 -20.23 9.39
N VAL A 47 11.38 -19.93 8.18
CA VAL A 47 12.29 -20.84 7.46
C VAL A 47 13.54 -21.15 8.28
N ILE A 48 14.06 -20.16 9.00
CA ILE A 48 15.30 -20.33 9.76
C ILE A 48 15.06 -21.06 11.08
N ASP A 49 13.89 -20.86 11.67
CA ASP A 49 13.53 -21.53 12.91
C ASP A 49 13.06 -22.98 12.66
N THR A 50 12.53 -23.29 11.47
CA THR A 50 11.95 -24.62 11.13
C THR A 50 12.93 -25.55 10.43
N VAL A 51 13.67 -25.03 9.47
CA VAL A 51 14.76 -25.76 8.85
C VAL A 51 15.98 -25.38 9.69
N GLN A 52 16.57 -26.31 10.46
CA GLN A 52 17.93 -26.16 11.02
C GLN A 52 18.99 -26.10 9.89
N SER A 53 18.62 -25.48 8.78
CA SER A 53 19.52 -24.99 7.78
C SER A 53 20.38 -23.95 8.47
N ASP A 54 21.69 -24.02 8.26
CA ASP A 54 22.66 -22.94 8.48
C ASP A 54 22.24 -21.72 7.66
N ALA A 55 21.09 -21.16 8.00
CA ALA A 55 20.44 -20.21 7.16
C ALA A 55 21.28 -18.96 7.24
N ASN A 56 21.84 -18.64 6.08
CA ASN A 56 22.83 -17.61 5.91
C ASN A 56 22.37 -16.35 6.67
N PRO A 57 23.10 -15.88 7.70
CA PRO A 57 22.72 -14.70 8.49
C PRO A 57 22.49 -13.47 7.59
N THR A 58 23.09 -13.46 6.40
CA THR A 58 22.84 -12.50 5.32
C THR A 58 21.38 -12.45 4.89
N MET A 59 20.66 -13.58 4.85
CA MET A 59 19.24 -13.64 4.46
C MET A 59 18.33 -12.98 5.51
N LYS A 60 18.61 -13.18 6.81
CA LYS A 60 17.91 -12.44 7.89
C LYS A 60 18.17 -10.95 7.75
N ALA A 61 19.44 -10.57 7.64
CA ALA A 61 19.83 -9.16 7.53
C ALA A 61 19.18 -8.47 6.33
N LEU A 62 19.12 -9.15 5.18
CA LEU A 62 18.51 -8.60 3.97
C LEU A 62 17.00 -8.41 4.11
N ALA A 63 16.29 -9.34 4.76
CA ALA A 63 14.86 -9.20 5.02
C ALA A 63 14.55 -8.02 5.96
N TYR A 64 15.35 -7.82 7.02
CA TYR A 64 15.22 -6.67 7.90
C TYR A 64 15.58 -5.35 7.21
N ALA A 65 16.62 -5.34 6.37
CA ALA A 65 16.97 -4.16 5.57
C ALA A 65 15.83 -3.80 4.61
N ASN A 66 15.22 -4.78 3.94
CA ASN A 66 14.06 -4.57 3.09
C ASN A 66 12.88 -3.98 3.85
N LEU A 67 12.61 -4.47 5.07
CA LEU A 67 11.57 -3.91 5.94
C LEU A 67 11.85 -2.45 6.28
N LEU A 68 13.08 -2.13 6.69
CA LEU A 68 13.48 -0.77 7.07
C LEU A 68 13.34 0.19 5.89
N ILE A 69 13.84 -0.20 4.71
CA ILE A 69 13.71 0.59 3.47
C ILE A 69 12.24 0.77 3.11
N SER A 70 11.42 -0.29 3.21
CA SER A 70 9.99 -0.23 2.92
C SER A 70 9.27 0.75 3.85
N ILE A 71 9.62 0.79 5.13
CA ILE A 71 9.07 1.77 6.09
C ILE A 71 9.45 3.20 5.67
N VAL A 72 10.73 3.44 5.36
CA VAL A 72 11.21 4.78 4.95
C VAL A 72 10.51 5.24 3.67
N ILE A 73 10.46 4.39 2.65
CA ILE A 73 9.75 4.68 1.40
C ILE A 73 8.27 4.90 1.67
N SER A 74 7.67 4.13 2.59
CA SER A 74 6.24 4.27 2.89
C SER A 74 5.91 5.60 3.54
N VAL A 75 6.75 6.07 4.46
CA VAL A 75 6.61 7.39 5.10
C VAL A 75 6.77 8.49 4.06
N LEU A 76 7.85 8.45 3.26
CA LEU A 76 8.10 9.44 2.22
C LEU A 76 6.99 9.45 1.15
N GLY A 77 6.55 8.28 0.71
CA GLY A 77 5.47 8.12 -0.27
C GLY A 77 4.14 8.68 0.25
N THR A 78 3.81 8.47 1.52
CA THR A 78 2.60 9.04 2.12
C THR A 78 2.68 10.57 2.17
N ILE A 79 3.83 11.13 2.54
CA ILE A 79 4.04 12.58 2.52
C ILE A 79 3.81 13.11 1.10
N ILE A 80 4.43 12.50 0.09
CA ILE A 80 4.28 12.94 -1.31
C ILE A 80 2.80 12.90 -1.75
N ILE A 81 2.07 11.82 -1.45
CA ILE A 81 0.65 11.68 -1.85
C ILE A 81 -0.26 12.71 -1.18
N VAL A 82 0.04 13.10 0.06
CA VAL A 82 -0.76 14.08 0.81
C VAL A 82 -0.48 15.52 0.34
N PHE A 83 0.76 15.80 -0.09
CA PHE A 83 1.19 17.15 -0.49
C PHE A 83 0.99 17.46 -1.98
N ILE A 84 0.88 16.44 -2.84
CA ILE A 84 0.37 16.55 -4.22
C ILE A 84 -1.15 16.61 -4.19
#